data_AF-M6WH78-F1
#
_entry.id   AF-M6WH78-F1
#
_cell.length_a   1.000
_cell.length_b   1.000
_cell.length_c   1.000
_cell.angle_alpha   90.00
_cell.angle_beta   90.00
_cell.angle_gamma   90.00
#
_symmetry.space_group_name_H-M   'P 1'
#
loop_
_entity.id
_entity.type
_entity.pdbx_description
1 polymer ?
#
loop_
_entity_poly.entity_id
_entity_poly.type
_entity_poly.pdbx_seq_one_letter_code
_entity_poly.pdbx_strand_id
1 'polypeptide(L)'
;MFRKENLVRVRELGQNPILEEKPYVLYWMSMARRLAWNHSLDYSIHLSQKYKKELLIYEPLKMDYPWSSPRLHKFILDGISYNARDAKKNGLYYAAFVETPNNPIADVFEKLTENAELVVTDDYPAYIVPELLEKVSKKIRCKFLVVDSNSIIPLSFYGEFVSAARILRPRVHRLFPEAWKFRSSSKPEKPFREKGDSWLEKNPNSPLKRIVWFEGDADQISEICKNFNFHFQNIPPVPGKKGGREEGIKLLKKFLKRGLSGYAELRSHPKPPEEAYSSFLSPYLRFGHISQEEIVSEVLNWNLNGPWTPGVIIPENKIEKKVIFIRIRT
;
A
#
# COMPACT_ATOMS: atom_id res chain seq x y z
N MET A 1 9.17 15.44 3.83
CA MET A 1 10.28 15.29 2.86
C MET A 1 10.88 13.90 2.99
N PHE A 2 11.03 13.17 1.87
CA PHE A 2 11.58 11.81 1.86
C PHE A 2 13.06 11.83 2.29
N ARG A 3 13.41 10.97 3.26
CA ARG A 3 14.75 10.96 3.86
C ARG A 3 15.76 10.25 2.96
N LYS A 4 17.02 10.73 2.94
CA LYS A 4 18.09 10.15 2.11
C LYS A 4 18.33 8.67 2.41
N GLU A 5 18.14 8.25 3.65
CA GLU A 5 18.31 6.86 4.09
C GLU A 5 17.27 5.91 3.46
N ASN A 6 16.11 6.45 3.05
CA ASN A 6 15.09 5.69 2.34
C ASN A 6 15.34 5.60 0.83
N LEU A 7 16.34 6.31 0.27
CA LEU A 7 16.66 6.18 -1.17
C LEU A 7 17.06 4.75 -1.56
N VAL A 8 17.53 3.95 -0.60
CA VAL A 8 17.82 2.52 -0.81
C VAL A 8 16.59 1.67 -1.16
N ARG A 9 15.38 2.20 -0.93
CA ARG A 9 14.10 1.60 -1.33
C ARG A 9 13.75 1.89 -2.78
N VAL A 10 14.42 2.87 -3.40
CA VAL A 10 14.12 3.35 -4.75
C VAL A 10 15.04 2.64 -5.73
N ARG A 11 14.45 2.03 -6.76
CA ARG A 11 15.19 1.53 -7.92
C ARG A 11 14.70 2.23 -9.17
N GLU A 12 15.63 2.50 -10.06
CA GLU A 12 15.33 2.97 -11.41
C GLU A 12 15.21 1.76 -12.35
N LEU A 13 14.18 1.77 -13.20
CA LEU A 13 14.03 0.78 -14.27
C LEU A 13 14.14 1.47 -15.63
N GLY A 14 15.03 0.95 -16.50
CA GLY A 14 15.36 1.57 -17.78
C GLY A 14 16.34 2.75 -17.63
N GLN A 15 16.47 3.55 -18.68
CA GLN A 15 17.37 4.72 -18.73
C GLN A 15 16.68 5.98 -19.26
N ASN A 16 15.35 5.98 -19.33
CA ASN A 16 14.58 7.10 -19.87
C ASN A 16 14.77 8.37 -19.03
N PRO A 17 14.74 9.56 -19.66
CA PRO A 17 14.94 10.83 -18.97
C PRO A 17 13.70 11.24 -18.16
N ILE A 18 13.88 12.20 -17.26
CA ILE A 18 12.78 12.97 -16.69
C ILE A 18 12.29 13.94 -17.77
N LEU A 19 10.98 13.97 -18.03
CA LEU A 19 10.38 14.85 -19.04
C LEU A 19 9.85 16.12 -18.37
N GLU A 20 10.75 17.04 -18.04
CA GLU A 20 10.48 18.25 -17.24
C GLU A 20 9.39 19.16 -17.83
N GLU A 21 9.11 19.06 -19.13
CA GLU A 21 8.05 19.82 -19.80
C GLU A 21 6.64 19.29 -19.48
N LYS A 22 6.53 18.08 -18.93
CA LYS A 22 5.24 17.43 -18.65
C LYS A 22 4.60 17.96 -17.37
N PRO A 23 3.26 17.96 -17.28
CA PRO A 23 2.53 18.68 -16.24
C PRO A 23 2.56 18.04 -14.84
N TYR A 24 2.74 16.72 -14.72
CA TYR A 24 2.59 16.05 -13.42
C TYR A 24 3.51 14.83 -13.24
N VAL A 25 3.75 14.49 -11.97
CA VAL A 25 4.28 13.21 -11.53
C VAL A 25 3.14 12.21 -11.40
N LEU A 26 3.30 11.00 -11.94
CA LEU A 26 2.32 9.93 -11.82
C LEU A 26 2.76 8.93 -10.74
N TYR A 27 1.96 8.76 -9.69
CA TYR A 27 2.09 7.61 -8.80
C TYR A 27 1.12 6.51 -9.22
N TRP A 28 1.63 5.46 -9.85
CA TRP A 28 0.89 4.23 -10.11
C TRP A 28 0.88 3.37 -8.84
N MET A 29 -0.21 3.48 -8.07
CA MET A 29 -0.46 2.69 -6.86
C MET A 29 -0.94 1.30 -7.25
N SER A 30 -0.18 0.26 -6.91
CA SER A 30 -0.47 -1.12 -7.37
C SER A 30 -0.59 -2.12 -6.22
N MET A 31 0.41 -2.17 -5.33
CA MET A 31 0.51 -3.13 -4.23
C MET A 31 0.36 -2.47 -2.86
N ALA A 32 0.83 -1.23 -2.69
CA ALA A 32 0.65 -0.47 -1.46
C ALA A 32 -0.62 0.41 -1.53
N ARG A 33 -1.79 -0.23 -1.59
CA ARG A 33 -3.11 0.41 -1.78
C ARG A 33 -3.63 1.15 -0.55
N ARG A 34 -2.88 2.16 -0.12
CA ARG A 34 -3.13 2.99 1.06
C ARG A 34 -2.42 4.33 0.93
N LEU A 35 -2.95 5.36 1.58
CA LEU A 35 -2.36 6.71 1.60
C LEU A 35 -1.49 6.97 2.83
N ALA A 36 -1.72 6.23 3.91
CA ALA A 36 -0.91 6.29 5.12
C ALA A 36 0.15 5.20 5.10
N TRP A 37 1.30 5.49 5.69
CA TRP A 37 2.41 4.56 5.85
C TRP A 37 2.84 3.93 4.53
N ASN A 38 3.09 4.78 3.52
CA ASN A 38 3.41 4.37 2.16
C ASN A 38 4.66 5.10 1.63
N HIS A 39 5.79 4.39 1.57
CA HIS A 39 7.06 4.93 1.06
C HIS A 39 6.97 5.37 -0.41
N SER A 40 6.21 4.66 -1.24
CA SER A 40 6.03 5.02 -2.66
C SER A 40 5.30 6.36 -2.80
N LEU A 41 4.26 6.58 -2.00
CA LEU A 41 3.54 7.86 -1.98
C LEU A 41 4.39 8.98 -1.37
N ASP A 42 5.09 8.72 -0.27
CA ASP A 42 6.00 9.68 0.35
C ASP A 42 7.09 10.15 -0.64
N TYR A 43 7.66 9.21 -1.41
CA TYR A 43 8.63 9.55 -2.44
C TYR A 43 8.00 10.30 -3.61
N SER A 44 6.81 9.92 -4.06
CA SER A 44 6.08 10.63 -5.12
C SER A 44 5.77 12.08 -4.73
N ILE A 45 5.36 12.31 -3.47
CA ILE A 45 5.15 13.65 -2.91
C ILE A 45 6.47 14.43 -2.86
N HIS A 46 7.56 13.79 -2.44
CA HIS A 46 8.88 14.41 -2.44
C HIS A 46 9.31 14.85 -3.85
N LEU A 47 9.09 14.02 -4.88
CA LEU A 47 9.39 14.38 -6.27
C LEU A 47 8.49 15.50 -6.78
N SER A 48 7.19 15.46 -6.48
CA SER A 48 6.25 16.54 -6.76
C SER A 48 6.71 17.88 -6.17
N GLN A 49 7.15 17.89 -4.90
CA GLN A 49 7.71 19.07 -4.24
C GLN A 49 9.03 19.52 -4.87
N LYS A 50 9.93 18.58 -5.17
CA LYS A 50 11.26 18.85 -5.73
C LYS A 50 11.19 19.47 -7.13
N TYR A 51 10.39 18.89 -8.01
CA TYR A 51 10.24 19.34 -9.41
C TYR A 51 9.13 20.39 -9.58
N LYS A 52 8.45 20.76 -8.49
CA LYS A 52 7.31 21.69 -8.50
C LYS A 52 6.25 21.27 -9.53
N LYS A 53 5.90 19.99 -9.51
CA LYS A 53 4.86 19.40 -10.38
C LYS A 53 3.72 18.86 -9.57
N GLU A 54 2.52 18.89 -10.15
CA GLU A 54 1.36 18.26 -9.53
C GLU A 54 1.57 16.75 -9.41
N LEU A 55 0.90 16.12 -8.46
CA LEU A 55 0.93 14.67 -8.27
C LEU A 55 -0.43 14.08 -8.59
N LEU A 56 -0.48 13.15 -9.55
CA LEU A 56 -1.65 12.31 -9.82
C LEU A 56 -1.42 10.92 -9.26
N ILE A 57 -2.28 10.48 -8.35
CA ILE A 57 -2.30 9.11 -7.82
C ILE A 57 -3.28 8.30 -8.68
N TYR A 58 -2.78 7.26 -9.34
CA TYR A 58 -3.54 6.36 -10.19
C TYR A 58 -3.61 4.97 -9.56
N GLU A 59 -4.81 4.50 -9.24
CA GLU A 59 -5.05 3.17 -8.69
C GLU A 59 -5.88 2.32 -9.66
N PRO A 60 -5.25 1.46 -10.50
CA PRO A 60 -5.96 0.55 -11.38
C PRO A 60 -6.38 -0.75 -10.69
N LEU A 61 -7.48 -1.33 -11.18
CA LEU A 61 -7.91 -2.68 -10.89
C LEU A 61 -8.11 -3.47 -12.19
N LYS A 62 -7.22 -4.44 -12.40
CA LYS A 62 -7.37 -5.43 -13.47
C LYS A 62 -8.47 -6.40 -13.10
N MET A 63 -9.40 -6.63 -14.03
CA MET A 63 -10.54 -7.52 -13.79
C MET A 63 -10.27 -8.95 -14.26
N ASP A 64 -9.47 -9.08 -15.31
CA ASP A 64 -9.11 -10.37 -15.90
C ASP A 64 -7.73 -10.86 -15.41
N TYR A 65 -7.70 -11.58 -14.29
CA TYR A 65 -6.50 -12.28 -13.82
C TYR A 65 -6.82 -13.72 -13.40
N PRO A 66 -5.83 -14.63 -13.31
CA PRO A 66 -6.07 -16.07 -13.20
C PRO A 66 -6.94 -16.55 -12.03
N TRP A 67 -7.15 -15.72 -11.01
CA TRP A 67 -7.99 -16.04 -9.84
C TRP A 67 -9.12 -15.04 -9.65
N SER A 68 -9.56 -14.39 -10.73
CA SER A 68 -10.61 -13.39 -10.67
C SER A 68 -11.90 -14.00 -10.12
N SER A 69 -12.47 -13.34 -9.10
CA SER A 69 -13.72 -13.74 -8.46
C SER A 69 -14.43 -12.52 -7.87
N PRO A 70 -15.77 -12.57 -7.71
CA PRO A 70 -16.51 -11.52 -7.02
C PRO A 70 -15.96 -11.26 -5.61
N ARG A 71 -15.51 -12.30 -4.89
CA ARG A 71 -14.94 -12.18 -3.54
C ARG A 71 -13.74 -11.24 -3.47
N LEU A 72 -12.75 -11.49 -4.32
CA LEU A 72 -11.50 -10.73 -4.29
C LEU A 72 -11.74 -9.31 -4.82
N HIS A 73 -12.51 -9.17 -5.90
CA HIS A 73 -12.80 -7.86 -6.49
C HIS A 73 -13.61 -6.98 -5.56
N LYS A 74 -14.65 -7.52 -4.90
CA LYS A 74 -15.42 -6.77 -3.92
C LYS A 74 -14.52 -6.22 -2.82
N PHE A 75 -13.60 -7.04 -2.30
CA PHE A 75 -12.67 -6.63 -1.26
C PHE A 75 -11.71 -5.53 -1.73
N ILE A 76 -11.18 -5.61 -2.95
CA ILE A 76 -10.28 -4.56 -3.49
C ILE A 76 -11.07 -3.27 -3.79
N LEU A 77 -12.24 -3.38 -4.43
CA LEU A 77 -13.12 -2.25 -4.75
C LEU A 77 -13.57 -1.48 -3.51
N ASP A 78 -13.86 -2.18 -2.40
CA ASP A 78 -14.13 -1.54 -1.10
C ASP A 78 -12.93 -0.72 -0.61
N GLY A 79 -11.71 -1.22 -0.83
CA GLY A 79 -10.47 -0.51 -0.52
C GLY A 79 -10.26 0.73 -1.39
N ILE A 80 -10.50 0.62 -2.69
CA ILE A 80 -10.44 1.72 -3.66
C ILE A 80 -11.46 2.81 -3.27
N SER A 81 -12.70 2.44 -2.94
CA SER A 81 -13.74 3.37 -2.46
C SER A 81 -13.32 4.09 -1.17
N TYR A 82 -12.65 3.39 -0.26
CA TYR A 82 -12.05 4.04 0.91
C TYR A 82 -10.93 5.02 0.54
N ASN A 83 -10.00 4.62 -0.32
CA ASN A 83 -8.88 5.45 -0.75
C ASN A 83 -9.35 6.72 -1.47
N ALA A 84 -10.38 6.63 -2.31
CA ALA A 84 -10.98 7.79 -2.97
C ALA A 84 -11.48 8.84 -1.97
N ARG A 85 -12.22 8.40 -0.94
CA ARG A 85 -12.72 9.27 0.13
C ARG A 85 -11.60 9.86 0.97
N ASP A 86 -10.60 9.05 1.34
CA ASP A 86 -9.46 9.51 2.14
C ASP A 86 -8.57 10.47 1.33
N ALA A 87 -8.37 10.25 0.04
CA ALA A 87 -7.65 11.14 -0.86
C ALA A 87 -8.34 12.51 -0.98
N LYS A 88 -9.67 12.52 -1.18
CA LYS A 88 -10.47 13.74 -1.22
C LYS A 88 -10.32 14.53 0.09
N LYS A 89 -10.41 13.86 1.24
CA LYS A 89 -10.21 14.47 2.56
C LYS A 89 -8.80 15.07 2.73
N ASN A 90 -7.79 14.42 2.16
CA ASN A 90 -6.41 14.89 2.20
C ASN A 90 -6.07 15.88 1.06
N GLY A 91 -7.01 16.22 0.18
CA GLY A 91 -6.78 17.11 -0.96
C GLY A 91 -5.71 16.57 -1.91
N LEU A 92 -5.78 15.28 -2.25
CA LEU A 92 -4.90 14.62 -3.21
C LEU A 92 -5.65 14.38 -4.52
N TYR A 93 -4.98 14.56 -5.66
CA TYR A 93 -5.52 14.09 -6.94
C TYR A 93 -5.38 12.58 -7.01
N TYR A 94 -6.51 11.90 -6.89
CA TYR A 94 -6.60 10.45 -6.89
C TYR A 94 -7.63 10.02 -7.93
N ALA A 95 -7.23 9.08 -8.77
CA ALA A 95 -8.01 8.57 -9.87
C ALA A 95 -8.00 7.03 -9.82
N ALA A 96 -9.16 6.46 -9.46
CA ALA A 96 -9.36 5.02 -9.47
C ALA A 96 -9.86 4.57 -10.84
N PHE A 97 -9.33 3.47 -11.35
CA PHE A 97 -9.74 2.92 -12.63
C PHE A 97 -10.02 1.43 -12.53
N VAL A 98 -11.19 1.01 -13.01
CA VAL A 98 -11.56 -0.41 -13.09
C VAL A 98 -11.63 -0.79 -14.56
N GLU A 99 -10.87 -1.82 -14.94
CA GLU A 99 -10.82 -2.33 -16.31
C GLU A 99 -12.22 -2.74 -16.78
N THR A 100 -12.57 -2.38 -18.02
CA THR A 100 -13.75 -2.92 -18.70
C THR A 100 -13.33 -3.45 -20.06
N PRO A 101 -14.12 -4.32 -20.72
CA PRO A 101 -13.79 -4.81 -22.06
C PRO A 101 -13.53 -3.69 -23.08
N ASN A 102 -14.21 -2.55 -22.94
CA ASN A 102 -14.09 -1.40 -23.84
C ASN A 102 -13.04 -0.37 -23.38
N ASN A 103 -12.49 -0.53 -22.17
CA ASN A 103 -11.50 0.39 -21.61
C ASN A 103 -10.41 -0.41 -20.89
N PRO A 104 -9.41 -0.92 -21.64
CA PRO A 104 -8.29 -1.67 -21.08
C PRO A 104 -7.38 -0.80 -20.21
N ILE A 105 -6.76 -1.40 -19.18
CA ILE A 105 -5.79 -0.70 -18.33
C ILE A 105 -4.59 -0.20 -19.14
N ALA A 106 -4.13 -0.98 -20.13
CA ALA A 106 -2.96 -0.64 -20.92
C ALA A 106 -3.15 0.72 -21.64
N ASP A 107 -4.31 0.91 -22.27
CA ASP A 107 -4.63 2.13 -23.03
C ASP A 107 -4.76 3.35 -22.10
N VAL A 108 -5.36 3.17 -20.92
CA VAL A 108 -5.44 4.23 -19.90
C VAL A 108 -4.07 4.58 -19.36
N PHE A 109 -3.25 3.56 -19.06
CA PHE A 109 -1.91 3.77 -18.55
C PHE A 109 -1.02 4.48 -19.58
N GLU A 110 -1.10 4.11 -20.85
CA GLU A 110 -0.38 4.78 -21.94
C GLU A 110 -0.72 6.28 -21.98
N LYS A 111 -2.02 6.63 -22.04
CA LYS A 111 -2.51 8.03 -22.01
C LYS A 111 -2.03 8.82 -20.80
N LEU A 112 -1.93 8.19 -19.64
CA LEU A 112 -1.38 8.81 -18.44
C LEU A 112 0.12 9.08 -18.60
N THR A 113 0.89 8.07 -19.02
CA THR A 113 2.34 8.20 -19.14
C THR A 113 2.79 9.17 -20.23
N GLU A 114 1.98 9.40 -21.28
CA GLU A 114 2.25 10.42 -22.32
C GLU A 114 2.39 11.84 -21.76
N ASN A 115 1.71 12.13 -20.65
CA ASN A 115 1.69 13.44 -20.00
C ASN A 115 2.37 13.42 -18.63
N ALA A 116 3.05 12.34 -18.27
CA ALA A 116 3.77 12.24 -17.01
C ALA A 116 5.24 12.65 -17.17
N GLU A 117 5.73 13.51 -16.28
CA GLU A 117 7.15 13.89 -16.18
C GLU A 117 8.01 12.68 -15.80
N LEU A 118 7.49 11.89 -14.85
CA LEU A 118 8.05 10.63 -14.39
C LEU A 118 6.95 9.77 -13.78
N VAL A 119 7.20 8.48 -13.69
CA VAL A 119 6.31 7.51 -13.06
C VAL A 119 6.99 6.90 -11.83
N VAL A 120 6.27 6.90 -10.71
CA VAL A 120 6.60 6.13 -9.51
C VAL A 120 5.62 4.98 -9.37
N THR A 121 6.06 3.79 -8.97
CA THR A 121 5.17 2.69 -8.57
C THR A 121 5.77 1.87 -7.43
N ASP A 122 5.04 0.85 -6.99
CA ASP A 122 5.43 -0.03 -5.89
C ASP A 122 6.36 -1.14 -6.39
N ASP A 123 7.49 -1.34 -5.70
CA ASP A 123 8.44 -2.43 -5.97
C ASP A 123 8.07 -3.69 -5.16
N TYR A 124 7.38 -4.63 -5.81
CA TYR A 124 6.94 -5.87 -5.18
C TYR A 124 7.69 -7.08 -5.74
N PRO A 125 8.39 -7.88 -4.90
CA PRO A 125 9.36 -8.87 -5.37
C PRO A 125 8.74 -10.19 -5.86
N ALA A 126 7.41 -10.33 -5.84
CA ALA A 126 6.73 -11.60 -6.10
C ALA A 126 5.57 -11.46 -7.09
N TYR A 127 4.93 -12.59 -7.41
CA TYR A 127 3.87 -12.68 -8.41
C TYR A 127 4.35 -12.21 -9.79
N ILE A 128 3.48 -11.61 -10.60
CA ILE A 128 3.80 -11.13 -11.95
C ILE A 128 4.49 -9.75 -11.96
N VAL A 129 4.68 -9.13 -10.79
CA VAL A 129 5.07 -7.72 -10.70
C VAL A 129 6.46 -7.47 -11.28
N PRO A 130 7.52 -8.24 -10.95
CA PRO A 130 8.85 -7.98 -11.52
C PRO A 130 8.86 -8.02 -13.05
N GLU A 131 8.24 -9.04 -13.65
CA GLU A 131 8.14 -9.17 -15.10
C GLU A 131 7.28 -8.07 -15.74
N LEU A 132 6.18 -7.68 -15.08
CA LEU A 132 5.32 -6.59 -15.55
C LEU A 132 6.08 -5.27 -15.57
N LEU A 133 6.80 -4.94 -14.48
CA LEU A 133 7.58 -3.72 -14.37
C LEU A 133 8.69 -3.66 -15.43
N GLU A 134 9.36 -4.78 -15.70
CA GLU A 134 10.37 -4.89 -16.76
C GLU A 134 9.78 -4.74 -18.17
N LYS A 135 8.56 -5.23 -18.41
CA LYS A 135 7.85 -5.01 -19.68
C LYS A 135 7.41 -3.55 -19.84
N VAL A 136 6.95 -2.93 -18.76
CA VAL A 136 6.51 -1.53 -18.77
C VAL A 136 7.69 -0.57 -18.96
N SER A 137 8.83 -0.84 -18.31
CA SER A 137 10.04 0.01 -18.42
C SER A 137 10.54 0.16 -19.86
N LYS A 138 10.33 -0.86 -20.70
CA LYS A 138 10.68 -0.87 -22.13
C LYS A 138 9.70 -0.09 -23.02
N LYS A 139 8.51 0.24 -22.52
CA LYS A 139 7.44 0.89 -23.30
C LYS A 139 7.27 2.36 -22.97
N ILE A 140 7.43 2.74 -21.70
CA ILE A 140 7.23 4.13 -21.29
C ILE A 140 8.43 4.99 -21.72
N ARG A 141 8.21 6.29 -21.92
CA ARG A 141 9.23 7.23 -22.44
C ARG A 141 9.86 8.12 -21.36
N CYS A 142 9.23 8.22 -20.20
CA CYS A 142 9.71 9.00 -19.07
C CYS A 142 10.41 8.13 -18.03
N LYS A 143 11.06 8.78 -17.07
CA LYS A 143 11.76 8.14 -15.94
C LYS A 143 10.81 7.22 -15.18
N PHE A 144 11.25 5.98 -14.92
CA PHE A 144 10.48 5.00 -14.17
C PHE A 144 11.17 4.60 -12.87
N LEU A 145 10.51 4.88 -11.74
CA LEU A 145 11.03 4.61 -10.41
C LEU A 145 10.10 3.64 -9.68
N VAL A 146 10.68 2.62 -9.07
CA VAL A 146 9.94 1.62 -8.28
C VAL A 146 10.41 1.72 -6.84
N VAL A 147 9.47 1.71 -5.88
CA VAL A 147 9.75 1.98 -4.47
C VAL A 147 9.25 0.84 -3.58
N ASP A 148 10.14 0.29 -2.75
CA ASP A 148 9.79 -0.72 -1.76
C ASP A 148 9.01 -0.11 -0.57
N SER A 149 7.69 -0.26 -0.66
CA SER A 149 6.71 0.10 0.39
C SER A 149 6.08 -1.15 1.05
N ASN A 150 6.73 -2.31 0.88
CA ASN A 150 6.19 -3.62 1.25
C ASN A 150 6.74 -4.16 2.57
N SER A 151 7.82 -3.56 3.06
CA SER A 151 8.60 -4.08 4.17
C SER A 151 9.10 -2.98 5.12
N ILE A 152 9.21 -3.32 6.40
CA ILE A 152 9.78 -2.41 7.43
C ILE A 152 11.26 -2.18 7.16
N ILE A 153 12.02 -3.25 6.91
CA ILE A 153 13.43 -3.19 6.52
C ILE A 153 13.48 -3.28 4.99
N PRO A 154 14.10 -2.32 4.28
CA PRO A 154 14.22 -2.34 2.83
C PRO A 154 14.65 -3.72 2.31
N LEU A 155 13.99 -4.21 1.25
CA LEU A 155 14.24 -5.55 0.72
C LEU A 155 15.71 -5.75 0.31
N SER A 156 16.36 -4.70 -0.18
CA SER A 156 17.78 -4.68 -0.55
C SER A 156 18.74 -4.94 0.62
N PHE A 157 18.31 -4.80 1.88
CA PHE A 157 19.14 -5.02 3.07
C PHE A 157 19.19 -6.48 3.54
N TYR A 158 18.29 -7.35 3.08
CA TYR A 158 18.26 -8.74 3.54
C TYR A 158 19.46 -9.57 3.06
N GLY A 159 20.11 -9.13 1.99
CA GLY A 159 21.25 -9.79 1.37
C GLY A 159 20.87 -11.15 0.77
N GLU A 160 21.83 -12.08 0.78
CA GLU A 160 21.68 -13.41 0.22
C GLU A 160 20.53 -14.21 0.85
N PHE A 161 19.90 -15.03 0.01
CA PHE A 161 18.84 -15.96 0.40
C PHE A 161 19.28 -16.85 1.57
N VAL A 162 18.35 -17.11 2.49
CA VAL A 162 18.55 -18.01 3.61
C VAL A 162 17.37 -18.97 3.73
N SER A 163 17.67 -20.23 4.00
CA SER A 163 16.68 -21.31 4.05
C SER A 163 15.88 -21.38 5.35
N ALA A 164 16.27 -20.65 6.41
CA ALA A 164 15.67 -20.78 7.73
C ALA A 164 15.55 -19.47 8.49
N ALA A 165 14.44 -19.32 9.23
CA ALA A 165 14.17 -18.15 10.06
C ALA A 165 15.23 -17.93 11.15
N ARG A 166 15.88 -18.99 11.66
CA ARG A 166 16.97 -18.87 12.65
C ARG A 166 18.18 -18.10 12.11
N ILE A 167 18.40 -18.11 10.79
CA ILE A 167 19.49 -17.41 10.12
C ILE A 167 19.07 -15.97 9.76
N LEU A 168 17.82 -15.79 9.33
CA LEU A 168 17.29 -14.47 8.97
C LEU A 168 17.06 -13.57 10.20
N ARG A 169 16.59 -14.14 11.31
CA ARG A 169 16.14 -13.40 12.50
C ARG A 169 17.23 -12.50 13.11
N PRO A 170 18.49 -12.94 13.32
CA PRO A 170 19.55 -12.05 13.81
C PRO A 170 19.79 -10.85 12.87
N ARG A 171 19.72 -11.06 11.54
CA ARG A 171 19.85 -9.95 10.56
C ARG A 171 18.70 -8.96 10.72
N VAL A 172 17.46 -9.46 10.76
CA VAL A 172 16.25 -8.63 10.99
C VAL A 172 16.39 -7.83 12.27
N HIS A 173 16.74 -8.47 13.39
CA HIS A 173 16.84 -7.81 14.68
C HIS A 173 17.92 -6.71 14.69
N ARG A 174 19.05 -6.95 14.02
CA ARG A 174 20.12 -5.94 13.89
C ARG A 174 19.71 -4.75 13.02
N LEU A 175 18.98 -5.00 11.93
CA LEU A 175 18.58 -3.97 10.96
C LEU A 175 17.34 -3.18 11.41
N PHE A 176 16.47 -3.79 12.21
CA PHE A 176 15.18 -3.22 12.59
C PHE A 176 15.31 -1.83 13.26
N PRO A 177 16.16 -1.59 14.29
CA PRO A 177 16.25 -0.28 14.94
C PRO A 177 16.65 0.84 13.98
N GLU A 178 17.53 0.55 13.01
CA GLU A 178 17.95 1.54 12.02
C GLU A 178 16.84 1.81 11.01
N ALA A 179 16.23 0.77 10.44
CA ALA A 179 15.13 0.92 9.50
C ALA A 179 13.90 1.61 10.13
N TRP A 180 13.61 1.31 11.40
CA TRP A 180 12.45 1.84 12.13
C TRP A 180 12.48 3.36 12.32
N LYS A 181 13.67 3.96 12.40
CA LYS A 181 13.85 5.43 12.47
C LYS A 181 13.38 6.13 11.18
N PHE A 182 13.39 5.41 10.06
CA PHE A 182 13.10 5.92 8.72
C PHE A 182 11.81 5.34 8.14
N ARG A 183 10.88 4.90 9.00
CA ARG A 183 9.53 4.51 8.59
C ARG A 183 8.79 5.61 7.83
N SER A 184 7.83 5.23 7.01
CA SER A 184 7.00 6.12 6.21
C SER A 184 6.05 6.97 7.08
N SER A 185 5.48 7.99 6.47
CA SER A 185 4.65 8.97 7.16
C SER A 185 3.29 8.37 7.54
N SER A 186 2.84 8.61 8.78
CA SER A 186 1.54 8.12 9.26
C SER A 186 0.32 8.74 8.55
N LYS A 187 0.55 9.82 7.82
CA LYS A 187 -0.38 10.50 6.92
C LYS A 187 0.41 11.05 5.72
N PRO A 188 -0.20 11.15 4.54
CA PRO A 188 0.47 11.73 3.39
C PRO A 188 0.75 13.22 3.64
N GLU A 189 1.96 13.65 3.29
CA GLU A 189 2.29 15.08 3.19
C GLU A 189 1.51 15.75 2.04
N LYS A 190 1.60 17.08 1.93
CA LYS A 190 0.98 17.82 0.82
C LYS A 190 1.92 17.80 -0.40
N PRO A 191 1.45 17.33 -1.58
CA PRO A 191 2.20 17.49 -2.83
C PRO A 191 2.29 18.97 -3.20
N PHE A 192 3.15 19.28 -4.16
CA PHE A 192 3.16 20.61 -4.76
C PHE A 192 1.81 20.88 -5.44
N ARG A 193 1.30 22.10 -5.24
CA ARG A 193 0.13 22.64 -5.93
C ARG A 193 0.43 24.07 -6.34
N GLU A 194 0.26 24.36 -7.62
CA GLU A 194 0.30 25.73 -8.09
C GLU A 194 -0.98 26.46 -7.67
N LYS A 195 -0.84 27.64 -7.05
CA LYS A 195 -1.97 28.38 -6.52
C LYS A 195 -2.84 28.90 -7.66
N GLY A 196 -4.03 28.34 -7.79
CA GLY A 196 -5.04 28.85 -8.71
C GLY A 196 -4.79 28.51 -10.18
N ASP A 197 -3.84 27.63 -10.52
CA ASP A 197 -3.62 27.19 -11.91
C ASP A 197 -3.28 25.70 -12.02
N SER A 198 -4.09 24.85 -11.38
CA SER A 198 -3.92 23.40 -11.49
C SER A 198 -4.17 22.94 -12.92
N TRP A 199 -3.13 22.39 -13.56
CA TRP A 199 -3.24 21.79 -14.89
C TRP A 199 -4.21 20.60 -14.85
N LEU A 200 -4.11 19.74 -13.84
CA LEU A 200 -4.97 18.57 -13.67
C LEU A 200 -6.45 18.94 -13.52
N GLU A 201 -6.79 20.00 -12.76
CA GLU A 201 -8.19 20.41 -12.58
C GLU A 201 -8.73 21.23 -13.75
N LYS A 202 -7.91 22.12 -14.35
CA LYS A 202 -8.41 23.11 -15.31
C LYS A 202 -8.28 22.66 -16.75
N ASN A 203 -7.18 22.00 -17.12
CA ASN A 203 -6.89 21.71 -18.51
C ASN A 203 -7.92 20.71 -19.10
N PRO A 204 -8.59 21.01 -20.23
CA PRO A 204 -9.51 20.09 -20.90
C PRO A 204 -8.85 18.76 -21.32
N ASN A 205 -7.55 18.78 -21.58
CA ASN A 205 -6.75 17.62 -21.94
C ASN A 205 -6.25 16.82 -20.72
N SER A 206 -6.56 17.26 -19.50
CA SER A 206 -6.23 16.52 -18.29
C SER A 206 -6.84 15.11 -18.32
N PRO A 207 -6.11 14.08 -17.88
CA PRO A 207 -6.66 12.74 -17.74
C PRO A 207 -7.85 12.71 -16.77
N LEU A 208 -7.92 13.63 -15.79
CA LEU A 208 -9.06 13.74 -14.88
C LEU A 208 -10.38 14.05 -15.60
N LYS A 209 -10.33 14.67 -16.78
CA LYS A 209 -11.52 15.04 -17.58
C LYS A 209 -11.79 14.09 -18.74
N ARG A 210 -10.74 13.47 -19.29
CA ARG A 210 -10.82 12.66 -20.52
C ARG A 210 -11.08 11.18 -20.28
N ILE A 211 -10.88 10.71 -19.06
CA ILE A 211 -11.00 9.29 -18.69
C ILE A 211 -12.20 9.15 -17.76
N VAL A 212 -12.98 8.09 -17.97
CA VAL A 212 -14.05 7.72 -17.05
C VAL A 212 -13.42 6.99 -15.87
N TRP A 213 -13.52 7.61 -14.69
CA TRP A 213 -12.97 7.07 -13.46
C TRP A 213 -14.04 6.31 -12.67
N PHE A 214 -13.56 5.37 -11.86
CA PHE A 214 -14.41 4.66 -10.91
C PHE A 214 -14.75 5.59 -9.73
N GLU A 215 -16.04 5.77 -9.44
CA GLU A 215 -16.53 6.71 -8.44
C GLU A 215 -16.54 6.10 -7.03
N GLY A 216 -16.61 4.78 -6.94
CA GLY A 216 -16.49 4.06 -5.67
C GLY A 216 -17.75 4.02 -4.83
N ASP A 217 -18.93 4.19 -5.42
CA ASP A 217 -20.20 3.97 -4.74
C ASP A 217 -20.54 2.47 -4.62
N ALA A 218 -21.44 2.15 -3.68
CA ALA A 218 -21.77 0.75 -3.37
C ALA A 218 -22.57 0.06 -4.48
N ASP A 219 -23.32 0.81 -5.28
CA ASP A 219 -24.17 0.27 -6.34
C ASP A 219 -23.30 -0.12 -7.54
N GLN A 220 -22.38 0.75 -7.95
CA GLN A 220 -21.37 0.48 -8.99
C GLN A 220 -20.54 -0.76 -8.63
N ILE A 221 -20.10 -0.88 -7.37
CA ILE A 221 -19.38 -2.08 -6.91
C ILE A 221 -20.24 -3.34 -7.04
N SER A 222 -21.50 -3.25 -6.62
CA SER A 222 -22.44 -4.37 -6.68
C SER A 222 -22.74 -4.78 -8.12
N GLU A 223 -22.86 -3.80 -9.02
CA GLU A 223 -23.05 -4.01 -10.46
C GLU A 223 -21.84 -4.71 -11.09
N ILE A 224 -20.62 -4.23 -10.84
CA ILE A 224 -19.38 -4.86 -11.32
C ILE A 224 -19.31 -6.32 -10.85
N CYS A 225 -19.61 -6.58 -9.57
CA CYS A 225 -19.55 -7.94 -9.01
C CYS A 225 -20.62 -8.88 -9.60
N LYS A 226 -21.73 -8.35 -10.13
CA LYS A 226 -22.80 -9.13 -10.75
C LYS A 226 -22.56 -9.37 -12.25
N ASN A 227 -22.12 -8.33 -12.95
CA ASN A 227 -22.11 -8.30 -14.42
C ASN A 227 -20.78 -8.72 -15.03
N PHE A 228 -19.67 -8.61 -14.30
CA PHE A 228 -18.37 -9.03 -14.82
C PHE A 228 -18.27 -10.57 -14.85
N ASN A 229 -17.74 -11.10 -15.96
CA ASN A 229 -17.51 -12.52 -16.14
C ASN A 229 -16.19 -12.94 -15.49
N PHE A 230 -16.23 -13.31 -14.21
CA PHE A 230 -15.05 -13.75 -13.48
C PHE A 230 -14.70 -15.20 -13.80
N HIS A 231 -13.41 -15.55 -13.75
CA HIS A 231 -12.94 -16.93 -13.89
C HIS A 231 -13.57 -17.86 -12.83
N PHE A 232 -13.79 -17.34 -11.62
CA PHE A 232 -14.43 -18.07 -10.51
C PHE A 232 -15.70 -17.35 -10.02
N GLN A 233 -16.76 -17.41 -10.83
CA GLN A 233 -18.05 -16.77 -10.54
C GLN A 233 -18.73 -17.28 -9.26
N ASN A 234 -18.52 -18.56 -8.91
CA ASN A 234 -19.13 -19.25 -7.78
C ASN A 234 -18.46 -18.96 -6.43
N ILE A 235 -17.49 -18.03 -6.36
CA ILE A 235 -16.82 -17.64 -5.12
C ILE A 235 -17.36 -16.26 -4.69
N PRO A 236 -18.47 -16.21 -3.93
CA PRO A 236 -19.15 -14.97 -3.60
C PRO A 236 -18.36 -14.15 -2.57
N PRO A 237 -18.60 -12.83 -2.49
CA PRO A 237 -18.10 -12.01 -1.39
C PRO A 237 -18.46 -12.59 -0.02
N VAL A 238 -17.57 -12.43 0.95
CA VAL A 238 -17.81 -12.89 2.32
C VAL A 238 -18.72 -11.88 3.02
N PRO A 239 -19.89 -12.29 3.56
CA PRO A 239 -20.79 -11.38 4.27
C PRO A 239 -20.07 -10.62 5.39
N GLY A 240 -20.30 -9.31 5.46
CA GLY A 240 -19.67 -8.43 6.47
C GLY A 240 -18.17 -8.17 6.27
N LYS A 241 -17.50 -8.82 5.32
CA LYS A 241 -16.07 -8.60 5.06
C LYS A 241 -15.88 -7.48 4.04
N LYS A 242 -15.57 -6.29 4.54
CA LYS A 242 -15.22 -5.13 3.72
C LYS A 242 -13.70 -4.95 3.64
N GLY A 243 -13.24 -4.50 2.47
CA GLY A 243 -11.86 -4.06 2.26
C GLY A 243 -11.59 -2.65 2.79
N GLY A 244 -10.39 -2.15 2.49
CA GLY A 244 -9.93 -0.83 2.88
C GLY A 244 -9.24 -0.75 4.24
N ARG A 245 -8.49 0.34 4.43
CA ARG A 245 -7.67 0.57 5.63
C ARG A 245 -8.51 0.70 6.90
N GLU A 246 -9.70 1.30 6.81
CA GLU A 246 -10.58 1.51 7.97
C GLU A 246 -10.90 0.18 8.68
N GLU A 247 -11.28 -0.84 7.92
CA GLU A 247 -11.57 -2.17 8.47
C GLU A 247 -10.31 -2.86 9.01
N GLY A 248 -9.17 -2.67 8.34
CA GLY A 248 -7.87 -3.10 8.86
C GLY A 248 -7.57 -2.49 10.23
N ILE A 249 -7.79 -1.19 10.40
CA ILE A 249 -7.60 -0.49 11.69
C ILE A 249 -8.60 -1.00 12.74
N LYS A 250 -9.87 -1.23 12.38
CA LYS A 250 -10.87 -1.79 13.30
C LYS A 250 -10.42 -3.15 13.83
N LEU A 251 -9.93 -4.03 12.96
CA LEU A 251 -9.40 -5.33 13.34
C LEU A 251 -8.13 -5.24 14.17
N LEU A 252 -7.20 -4.34 13.83
CA LEU A 252 -5.99 -4.09 14.61
C LEU A 252 -6.35 -3.64 16.03
N LYS A 253 -7.26 -2.69 16.21
CA LYS A 253 -7.74 -2.25 17.52
C LYS A 253 -8.38 -3.39 18.32
N LYS A 254 -9.16 -4.25 17.68
CA LYS A 254 -9.73 -5.45 18.31
C LYS A 254 -8.64 -6.43 18.73
N PHE A 255 -7.64 -6.64 17.88
CA PHE A 255 -6.49 -7.49 18.17
C PHE A 255 -5.71 -6.97 19.38
N LEU A 256 -5.35 -5.69 19.43
CA LEU A 256 -4.63 -5.10 20.57
C LEU A 256 -5.38 -5.26 21.89
N LYS A 257 -6.70 -5.00 21.88
CA LYS A 257 -7.55 -5.08 23.09
C LYS A 257 -7.75 -6.50 23.61
N ARG A 258 -7.80 -7.50 22.74
CA ARG A 258 -8.23 -8.86 23.11
C ARG A 258 -7.33 -9.98 22.59
N GLY A 259 -6.91 -9.90 21.33
CA GLY A 259 -6.14 -10.95 20.69
C GLY A 259 -4.68 -11.01 21.17
N LEU A 260 -4.06 -9.84 21.39
CA LEU A 260 -2.62 -9.74 21.67
C LEU A 260 -2.23 -10.45 22.98
N SER A 261 -3.07 -10.38 24.01
CA SER A 261 -2.79 -10.97 25.34
C SER A 261 -2.71 -12.50 25.35
N GLY A 262 -3.41 -13.18 24.44
CA GLY A 262 -3.34 -14.65 24.30
C GLY A 262 -2.70 -15.12 23.00
N TYR A 263 -2.12 -14.21 22.20
CA TYR A 263 -1.59 -14.54 20.88
C TYR A 263 -0.40 -15.50 20.97
N ALA A 264 0.48 -15.35 21.97
CA ALA A 264 1.68 -16.17 22.08
C ALA A 264 1.35 -17.66 22.34
N GLU A 265 0.33 -17.92 23.15
CA GLU A 265 -0.06 -19.25 23.61
C GLU A 265 -1.15 -19.87 22.73
N LEU A 266 -2.11 -19.07 22.24
CA LEU A 266 -3.35 -19.59 21.66
C LEU A 266 -3.48 -19.39 20.15
N ARG A 267 -2.53 -18.71 19.48
CA ARG A 267 -2.58 -18.51 18.01
C ARG A 267 -2.63 -19.82 17.20
N SER A 268 -2.08 -20.90 17.76
CA SER A 268 -2.03 -22.22 17.11
C SER A 268 -3.27 -23.07 17.39
N HIS A 269 -4.21 -22.61 18.22
CA HIS A 269 -5.46 -23.31 18.50
C HIS A 269 -6.54 -22.81 17.54
N PRO A 270 -7.02 -23.65 16.60
CA PRO A 270 -8.10 -23.27 15.70
C PRO A 270 -9.36 -22.96 16.51
N LYS A 271 -9.90 -21.77 16.31
CA LYS A 271 -11.10 -21.28 16.98
C LYS A 271 -11.98 -20.54 15.97
N PRO A 272 -13.30 -20.45 16.20
CA PRO A 272 -14.15 -19.52 15.47
C PRO A 272 -13.57 -18.08 15.52
N PRO A 273 -13.71 -17.26 14.45
CA PRO A 273 -13.10 -15.94 14.38
C PRO A 273 -13.39 -15.00 15.57
N GLU A 274 -14.56 -15.15 16.18
CA GLU A 274 -15.03 -14.43 17.35
C GLU A 274 -14.30 -14.80 18.64
N GLU A 275 -13.71 -15.99 18.73
CA GLU A 275 -12.95 -16.49 19.88
C GLU A 275 -11.43 -16.52 19.63
N ALA A 276 -11.02 -16.45 18.37
CA ALA A 276 -9.62 -16.52 17.99
C ALA A 276 -8.81 -15.31 18.47
N TYR A 277 -7.55 -15.58 18.79
CA TYR A 277 -6.55 -14.59 19.22
C TYR A 277 -5.76 -14.00 18.04
N SER A 278 -5.96 -14.51 16.82
CA SER A 278 -5.32 -14.01 15.61
C SER A 278 -5.78 -12.59 15.22
N SER A 279 -4.92 -11.86 14.52
CA SER A 279 -5.22 -10.47 14.13
C SER A 279 -6.25 -10.34 13.00
N PHE A 280 -6.40 -11.38 12.17
CA PHE A 280 -7.23 -11.37 10.95
C PHE A 280 -6.84 -10.30 9.91
N LEU A 281 -5.61 -9.78 10.01
CA LEU A 281 -5.10 -8.71 9.15
C LEU A 281 -4.53 -9.20 7.81
N SER A 282 -4.39 -10.52 7.61
CA SER A 282 -3.73 -11.06 6.42
C SER A 282 -4.34 -10.60 5.08
N PRO A 283 -5.67 -10.48 4.90
CA PRO A 283 -6.22 -9.97 3.64
C PRO A 283 -5.88 -8.49 3.42
N TYR A 284 -5.84 -7.69 4.49
CA TYR A 284 -5.55 -6.26 4.42
C TYR A 284 -4.06 -6.01 4.16
N LEU A 285 -3.18 -6.84 4.71
CA LEU A 285 -1.76 -6.85 4.38
C LEU A 285 -1.53 -7.30 2.93
N ARG A 286 -2.22 -8.36 2.49
CA ARG A 286 -2.08 -8.91 1.13
C ARG A 286 -2.43 -7.90 0.05
N PHE A 287 -3.51 -7.14 0.24
CA PHE A 287 -3.95 -6.11 -0.71
C PHE A 287 -3.42 -4.71 -0.39
N GLY A 288 -2.49 -4.59 0.58
CA GLY A 288 -1.84 -3.33 0.92
C GLY A 288 -2.73 -2.27 1.55
N HIS A 289 -3.92 -2.65 2.02
CA HIS A 289 -4.87 -1.77 2.71
C HIS A 289 -4.36 -1.27 4.07
N ILE A 290 -3.44 -1.99 4.72
CA ILE A 290 -2.80 -1.55 5.97
C ILE A 290 -1.29 -1.84 5.92
N SER A 291 -0.48 -0.94 6.47
CA SER A 291 0.98 -1.10 6.49
C SER A 291 1.43 -2.01 7.64
N GLN A 292 2.53 -2.74 7.41
CA GLN A 292 3.26 -3.41 8.48
C GLN A 292 3.84 -2.41 9.48
N GLU A 293 4.30 -1.25 9.02
CA GLU A 293 4.82 -0.17 9.89
C GLU A 293 3.72 0.38 10.79
N GLU A 294 2.50 0.52 10.27
CA GLU A 294 1.34 0.94 11.07
C GLU A 294 1.03 -0.07 12.17
N ILE A 295 0.94 -1.36 11.82
CA ILE A 295 0.65 -2.43 12.77
C ILE A 295 1.71 -2.50 13.86
N VAL A 296 2.99 -2.51 13.48
CA VAL A 296 4.09 -2.61 14.44
C VAL A 296 4.15 -1.34 15.31
N SER A 297 3.86 -0.16 14.76
CA SER A 297 3.78 1.09 15.53
C SER A 297 2.69 1.00 16.59
N GLU A 298 1.49 0.58 16.23
CA GLU A 298 0.38 0.45 17.19
C GLU A 298 0.64 -0.65 18.24
N VAL A 299 1.26 -1.76 17.86
CA VAL A 299 1.62 -2.84 18.81
C VAL A 299 2.71 -2.39 19.78
N LEU A 300 3.76 -1.73 19.30
CA LEU A 300 4.86 -1.28 20.16
C LEU A 300 4.43 -0.17 21.11
N ASN A 301 3.47 0.68 20.70
CA ASN A 301 2.92 1.74 21.54
C ASN A 301 1.77 1.26 22.46
N TRP A 302 1.35 -0.01 22.34
CA TRP A 302 0.22 -0.52 23.11
C TRP A 302 0.52 -0.53 24.61
N ASN A 303 -0.39 0.04 25.41
CA ASN A 303 -0.25 0.19 26.87
C ASN A 303 1.00 0.97 27.34
N LEU A 304 1.56 1.84 26.49
CA LEU A 304 2.61 2.78 26.88
C LEU A 304 2.04 4.18 27.09
N ASN A 305 2.60 4.90 28.06
CA ASN A 305 2.29 6.31 28.32
C ASN A 305 2.99 7.28 27.33
N GLY A 306 3.72 6.76 26.35
CA GLY A 306 4.49 7.51 25.36
C GLY A 306 4.95 6.63 24.20
N PRO A 307 5.60 7.21 23.16
CA PRO A 307 6.04 6.44 22.00
C PRO A 307 7.15 5.46 22.37
N TRP A 308 7.04 4.23 21.88
CA TRP A 308 8.08 3.22 22.01
C TRP A 308 9.34 3.64 21.25
N THR A 309 10.50 3.36 21.85
CA THR A 309 11.81 3.46 21.19
C THR A 309 12.58 2.16 21.42
N PRO A 310 13.60 1.83 20.60
CA PRO A 310 14.43 0.64 20.84
C PRO A 310 15.09 0.56 22.22
N GLY A 311 15.23 1.69 22.92
CA GLY A 311 15.71 1.73 24.31
C GLY A 311 14.65 1.42 25.37
N VAL A 312 13.36 1.36 24.99
CA VAL A 312 12.26 0.97 25.88
C VAL A 312 12.24 -0.56 25.95
N ILE A 313 12.91 -1.09 26.95
CA ILE A 313 12.71 -2.46 27.42
C ILE A 313 11.38 -2.46 28.16
N ILE A 314 10.39 -3.26 27.73
CA ILE A 314 9.13 -3.45 28.46
C ILE A 314 9.35 -4.66 29.39
N PRO A 315 9.67 -4.46 30.67
CA PRO A 315 9.75 -5.56 31.62
C PRO A 315 8.31 -5.79 32.07
N GLU A 316 7.68 -6.83 31.51
CA GLU A 316 6.33 -7.26 31.85
C GLU A 316 5.24 -6.26 31.44
N ASN A 317 4.53 -6.58 30.34
CA ASN A 317 3.22 -5.98 30.09
C ASN A 317 2.41 -6.06 31.39
N LYS A 318 1.91 -4.92 31.89
CA LYS A 318 0.98 -4.80 33.03
C LYS A 318 -0.41 -5.39 32.73
N ILE A 319 -0.45 -6.51 32.00
CA ILE A 319 -1.60 -7.41 31.91
C ILE A 319 -1.27 -8.50 32.93
N GLU A 320 -2.03 -8.51 34.02
CA GLU A 320 -1.85 -9.38 35.19
C GLU A 320 -1.25 -10.75 34.87
N LYS A 321 -0.12 -11.03 35.52
CA LYS A 321 0.46 -12.37 35.78
C LYS A 321 0.13 -13.44 34.74
N LYS A 322 0.70 -13.32 33.53
CA LYS A 322 1.21 -14.46 32.74
C LYS A 322 2.22 -13.96 31.71
N VAL A 323 3.47 -14.20 32.09
CA VAL A 323 4.75 -14.02 31.39
C VAL A 323 4.65 -14.03 29.85
N ILE A 324 4.78 -12.86 29.21
CA ILE A 324 5.25 -12.74 27.83
C ILE A 324 6.69 -12.21 27.89
N PHE A 325 7.66 -13.13 27.93
CA PHE A 325 8.97 -12.82 27.38
C PHE A 325 8.84 -12.89 25.86
N ILE A 326 9.19 -11.81 25.16
CA ILE A 326 9.84 -11.98 23.86
C ILE A 326 11.17 -12.63 24.19
N ARG A 327 11.15 -13.96 24.33
CA ARG A 327 12.36 -14.76 24.54
C ARG A 327 13.10 -14.73 23.22
N ILE A 328 13.99 -13.76 23.09
CA ILE A 328 15.09 -13.81 22.12
C ILE A 328 15.94 -14.98 22.59
N ARG A 329 15.57 -16.20 22.18
CA ARG A 329 16.46 -17.35 22.35
C ARG A 329 17.66 -17.10 21.44
N THR A 330 18.80 -16.93 22.09
CA THR A 330 20.16 -16.91 21.51
C THR A 330 20.41 -18.08 20.59
#